data_AF-A0A7C2BGD5-F1
#
_entry.id   AF-A0A7C2BGD5-F1
#
_cell.length_a   1.000
_cell.length_b   1.000
_cell.length_c   1.000
_cell.angle_alpha   90.00
_cell.angle_beta   90.00
_cell.angle_gamma   90.00
#
_symmetry.space_group_name_H-M   'P 1'
#
loop_
_entity.id
_entity.type
_entity.pdbx_description
1 polymer ?
#
loop_
_entity_poly.entity_id
_entity_poly.type
_entity_poly.pdbx_seq_one_letter_code
_entity_poly.pdbx_strand_id
1 'polypeptide(L)'
;MEHFDAFEEIFAHIERYMLEHGHVPRALVVSPSLYQWLCDCRKDTPGHTPTAEDLRWLETPHGKVRLIIDERLDPFEILTE
;
A
#
# COMPACT_ATOMS: atom_id res chain seq x y z
N MET A 1 -15.06 -10.02 6.75
CA MET A 1 -14.16 -10.94 6.01
C MET A 1 -13.89 -10.29 4.66
N GLU A 2 -13.31 -9.09 4.68
CA GLU A 2 -13.22 -8.20 3.49
C GLU A 2 -11.81 -7.58 3.35
N HIS A 3 -10.89 -7.94 4.24
CA HIS A 3 -9.55 -7.35 4.27
C HIS A 3 -8.51 -8.13 3.45
N PHE A 4 -8.78 -9.39 3.13
CA PHE A 4 -7.92 -10.18 2.26
C PHE A 4 -7.95 -9.63 0.82
N ASP A 5 -9.15 -9.32 0.32
CA ASP A 5 -9.32 -8.73 -1.02
C ASP A 5 -8.55 -7.42 -1.18
N ALA A 6 -8.59 -6.53 -0.17
CA ALA A 6 -7.93 -5.23 -0.29
C ALA A 6 -6.40 -5.32 -0.39
N PHE A 7 -5.77 -6.30 0.27
CA PHE A 7 -4.33 -6.54 0.11
C PHE A 7 -4.01 -7.08 -1.28
N GLU A 8 -4.77 -8.06 -1.75
CA GLU A 8 -4.60 -8.62 -3.09
C GLU A 8 -4.82 -7.56 -4.18
N GLU A 9 -5.81 -6.66 -4.02
CA GLU A 9 -6.05 -5.55 -4.93
C GLU A 9 -4.88 -4.56 -4.98
N ILE A 10 -4.29 -4.20 -3.82
CA ILE A 10 -3.09 -3.35 -3.79
C ILE A 10 -1.98 -3.96 -4.63
N PHE A 11 -1.66 -5.24 -4.42
CA PHE A 11 -0.59 -5.90 -5.15
C PHE A 11 -0.91 -6.04 -6.64
N ALA A 12 -2.14 -6.37 -6.99
CA ALA A 12 -2.57 -6.45 -8.39
C ALA A 12 -2.40 -5.11 -9.13
N HIS A 13 -2.73 -3.98 -8.49
CA HIS A 13 -2.54 -2.64 -9.07
C HIS A 13 -1.06 -2.31 -9.24
N ILE A 14 -0.23 -2.62 -8.23
CA ILE A 14 1.22 -2.39 -8.28
C ILE A 14 1.88 -3.25 -9.36
N GLU A 15 1.55 -4.54 -9.45
CA GLU A 15 2.07 -5.45 -10.46
C GLU A 15 1.65 -5.02 -11.87
N ARG A 16 0.39 -4.63 -12.04
CA ARG A 16 -0.11 -4.11 -13.31
C ARG A 16 0.65 -2.85 -13.73
N TYR A 17 0.82 -1.89 -12.83
CA TYR A 17 1.60 -0.69 -13.12
C TYR A 17 3.06 -1.01 -13.44
N MET A 18 3.66 -1.95 -12.72
CA MET A 18 5.02 -2.42 -12.98
C MET A 18 5.15 -3.11 -14.36
N LEU A 19 4.15 -3.88 -14.78
CA LEU A 19 4.11 -4.47 -16.13
C LEU A 19 3.96 -3.42 -17.23
N GLU A 20 3.16 -2.38 -17.00
CA GLU A 20 2.90 -1.32 -17.98
C GLU A 20 4.06 -0.31 -18.08
N HIS A 21 4.71 0.02 -16.96
CA HIS A 21 5.72 1.09 -16.89
C HIS A 21 7.15 0.61 -16.61
N GLY A 22 7.34 -0.66 -16.25
CA GLY A 22 8.65 -1.24 -15.91
C GLY A 22 9.21 -0.83 -14.53
N HIS A 23 8.44 -0.16 -13.69
CA HIS A 23 8.84 0.27 -12.35
C HIS A 23 7.64 0.31 -11.39
N VAL A 24 7.91 0.26 -10.07
CA VAL A 24 6.85 0.38 -9.06
C VAL A 24 6.31 1.80 -8.98
N PRO A 25 5.02 1.97 -8.63
CA PRO A 25 4.46 3.30 -8.41
C PRO A 25 5.14 4.01 -7.24
N ARG A 26 5.24 5.34 -7.34
CA ARG A 26 5.87 6.15 -6.29
C ARG A 26 4.97 6.27 -5.07
N ALA A 27 3.67 6.42 -5.31
CA ALA A 27 2.67 6.47 -4.27
C ALA A 27 1.38 5.72 -4.68
N LEU A 28 0.67 5.22 -3.68
CA LEU A 28 -0.61 4.54 -3.80
C LEU A 28 -1.60 5.14 -2.80
N VAL A 29 -2.78 5.52 -3.29
CA VAL A 29 -3.89 5.99 -2.48
C VAL A 29 -4.54 4.81 -1.79
N VAL A 30 -4.79 4.95 -0.49
CA VAL A 30 -5.52 3.99 0.31
C VAL A 30 -6.58 4.71 1.14
N SER A 31 -7.72 4.05 1.35
CA SER A 31 -8.72 4.56 2.27
C SER A 31 -8.21 4.52 3.72
N PRO A 32 -8.72 5.40 4.62
CA PRO A 32 -8.32 5.40 6.02
C PRO A 32 -8.48 4.03 6.70
N SER A 33 -9.56 3.32 6.38
CA SER A 33 -9.83 1.96 6.89
C SER A 33 -8.79 0.94 6.42
N LEU A 34 -8.35 1.03 5.16
CA LEU A 34 -7.32 0.17 4.60
C LEU A 34 -5.94 0.47 5.20
N TYR A 35 -5.62 1.75 5.37
CA TYR A 35 -4.38 2.16 6.03
C TYR A 35 -4.31 1.68 7.47
N GLN A 36 -5.42 1.80 8.22
CA GLN A 36 -5.52 1.31 9.58
C GLN A 36 -5.29 -0.20 9.63
N TRP A 37 -5.95 -0.97 8.75
CA TRP A 37 -5.74 -2.41 8.66
C TRP A 37 -4.29 -2.79 8.34
N LEU A 38 -3.63 -2.09 7.40
CA LEU A 38 -2.19 -2.29 7.11
C LEU A 38 -1.31 -2.02 8.34
N CYS A 39 -1.64 -1.00 9.13
CA CYS A 39 -0.95 -0.71 10.38
C CYS A 39 -1.13 -1.85 11.40
N ASP A 40 -2.35 -2.37 11.55
CA ASP A 40 -2.63 -3.47 12.47
C ASP A 40 -1.91 -4.76 12.05
N CYS A 41 -1.91 -5.10 10.75
CA CYS A 41 -1.12 -6.24 10.23
C CYS A 41 0.39 -6.10 10.48
N ARG A 42 0.93 -4.89 10.34
CA ARG A 42 2.37 -4.65 10.57
C ARG A 42 2.76 -4.67 12.02
N LYS A 43 1.86 -4.22 12.91
CA LYS A 43 2.06 -4.34 14.37
C LYS A 43 1.99 -5.78 14.84
N ASP A 44 1.21 -6.61 14.16
CA ASP A 44 1.10 -8.05 14.46
C ASP A 44 2.35 -8.84 14.04
N THR A 45 3.21 -8.27 13.17
CA THR A 45 4.44 -8.93 12.73
C THR A 45 5.46 -9.02 13.88
N PRO A 46 5.78 -10.23 14.38
CA PRO A 46 6.67 -10.38 15.52
C PRO A 46 8.12 -10.04 15.12
N GLY A 47 8.75 -9.16 15.90
CA GLY A 47 10.17 -8.81 15.75
C GLY A 47 10.47 -7.48 15.07
N HIS A 48 9.45 -6.74 14.62
CA HIS A 48 9.63 -5.39 14.09
C HIS A 48 8.55 -4.46 14.65
N THR A 49 8.95 -3.41 15.37
CA THR A 49 8.04 -2.32 15.72
C THR A 49 8.17 -1.25 14.64
N PRO A 50 7.28 -1.20 13.64
CA PRO A 50 7.38 -0.22 12.57
C PRO A 50 7.20 1.19 13.16
N THR A 51 8.04 2.13 12.76
CA THR A 51 7.83 3.52 13.13
C THR A 51 6.65 4.10 12.35
N ALA A 52 6.12 5.25 12.79
CA ALA A 52 5.08 5.95 12.04
C ALA A 52 5.51 6.32 10.62
N GLU A 53 6.82 6.41 10.36
CA GLU A 53 7.36 6.63 9.02
C GLU A 53 7.37 5.33 8.19
N ASP A 54 7.78 4.19 8.76
CA ASP A 54 7.73 2.88 8.09
C ASP A 54 6.31 2.49 7.69
N LEU A 55 5.31 2.84 8.52
CA LEU A 55 3.91 2.58 8.22
C LEU A 55 3.41 3.35 6.99
N ARG A 56 4.09 4.43 6.57
CA ARG A 56 3.76 5.18 5.35
C ARG A 56 4.37 4.59 4.08
N TRP A 57 5.26 3.60 4.21
CA TRP A 57 5.89 2.95 3.06
C TRP A 57 5.45 1.50 3.00
N LEU A 58 4.84 1.09 1.89
CA LEU A 58 4.58 -0.30 1.58
C LEU A 58 5.83 -0.91 0.95
N GLU A 59 6.35 -1.97 1.55
CA GLU A 59 7.47 -2.72 0.99
C GLU A 59 6.91 -3.81 0.08
N THR A 60 7.26 -3.75 -1.19
CA THR A 60 6.88 -4.74 -2.20
C THR A 60 8.15 -5.47 -2.68
N PRO A 61 8.03 -6.67 -3.28
CA PRO A 61 9.18 -7.37 -3.88
C PRO A 61 9.94 -6.53 -4.91
N HIS A 62 9.27 -5.55 -5.50
CA HIS A 62 9.77 -4.73 -6.59
C HIS A 62 10.28 -3.35 -6.12
N GLY A 63 10.00 -2.94 -4.87
CA GLY A 63 10.42 -1.64 -4.34
C GLY A 63 9.52 -1.09 -3.24
N LYS A 64 9.79 0.15 -2.81
CA LYS A 64 9.00 0.85 -1.79
C LYS A 64 7.97 1.77 -2.44
N VAL A 65 6.72 1.62 -2.05
CA VAL A 65 5.59 2.45 -2.52
C VAL A 65 5.08 3.29 -1.36
N ARG A 66 4.90 4.59 -1.55
CA ARG A 66 4.38 5.47 -0.49
C ARG A 66 2.86 5.34 -0.38
N LEU A 67 2.34 5.10 0.81
CA LEU A 67 0.91 5.09 1.08
C LEU A 67 0.42 6.52 1.33
N ILE A 68 -0.59 6.94 0.58
CA ILE A 68 -1.26 8.23 0.72
C ILE A 68 -2.70 7.96 1.16
N ILE A 69 -3.12 8.58 2.25
CA ILE A 69 -4.49 8.46 2.73
C ILE A 69 -5.27 9.63 2.15
N ASP A 70 -6.14 9.36 1.19
CA ASP A 70 -7.01 10.35 0.59
C ASP A 70 -8.41 9.75 0.38
N GLU A 71 -9.44 10.41 0.92
CA GLU A 71 -10.84 9.98 0.80
C GLU A 71 -11.53 10.58 -0.43
N ARG A 72 -10.84 11.46 -1.16
CA ARG A 72 -11.35 12.15 -2.35
C ARG A 72 -10.98 11.40 -3.64
N LEU A 73 -9.96 10.55 -3.55
CA LEU A 73 -9.44 9.73 -4.63
C LEU A 73 -9.90 8.28 -4.44
N ASP A 74 -9.88 7.52 -5.54
CA ASP A 74 -10.25 6.11 -5.46
C ASP A 74 -9.22 5.34 -4.61
N PRO A 75 -9.69 4.43 -3.73
CA PRO A 75 -8.78 3.50 -3.09
C PRO A 75 -8.06 2.71 -4.20
N PHE A 76 -6.75 2.48 -4.03
CA PHE A 76 -5.85 1.86 -5.01
C PHE A 76 -5.41 2.76 -6.18
N GLU A 77 -5.73 4.05 -6.16
CA GLU A 77 -5.23 4.96 -7.19
C GLU A 77 -3.71 5.14 -7.10
N ILE A 78 -3.03 4.99 -8.24
CA ILE A 78 -1.57 5.11 -8.32
C ILE A 78 -1.19 6.55 -8.67
N LEU A 79 -0.37 7.14 -7.80
CA LEU A 79 0.19 8.48 -8.00
C LEU A 79 1.62 8.35 -8.53
N THR A 80 1.82 8.89 -9.73
CA THR A 80 3.07 8.78 -10.51
C THR A 80 3.90 10.07 -10.53
N GLU A 81 3.33 11.19 -10.07
CA GLU A 81 3.95 12.54 -10.09
C GLU A 81 4.89 12.82 -8.91
#